data_AF-W1NKR6-F1
#
_entry.id   AF-W1NKR6-F1
#
_cell.length_a   1.000
_cell.length_b   1.000
_cell.length_c   1.000
_cell.angle_alpha   90.00
_cell.angle_beta   90.00
_cell.angle_gamma   90.00
#
_symmetry.space_group_name_H-M   'P 1'
#
loop_
_entity.id
_entity.type
_entity.pdbx_description
1 polymer ?
#
loop_
_entity_poly.entity_id
_entity_poly.type
_entity_poly.pdbx_seq_one_letter_code
_entity_poly.pdbx_strand_id
1 'polypeptide(L)' 'ARDDVDNTVACFFYAHGIFFNVTKGPRFYEMIYAVNNGPKGYVPTKYQRIRTTLLDKERSRINQALGV' A
#
# COMPACT_ATOMS: atom_id res chain seq x y z
N ALA A 1 10.98 -19.85 0.77
CA ALA A 1 9.59 -19.43 0.49
C ALA A 1 9.18 -18.21 1.31
N ARG A 2 9.06 -18.32 2.64
CA ARG A 2 8.80 -17.15 3.50
C ARG A 2 9.98 -16.18 3.49
N ASP A 3 11.19 -16.70 3.67
CA ASP A 3 12.41 -15.88 3.69
C ASP A 3 12.64 -15.13 2.36
N ASP A 4 12.26 -15.72 1.22
CA ASP A 4 12.38 -15.06 -0.09
C ASP A 4 11.42 -13.86 -0.21
N VAL A 5 10.20 -14.01 0.32
CA VAL A 5 9.23 -12.92 0.41
C VAL A 5 9.73 -11.84 1.36
N ASP A 6 10.21 -12.23 2.55
CA ASP A 6 10.74 -11.30 3.55
C ASP A 6 11.94 -10.53 2.99
N ASN A 7 12.85 -11.20 2.30
CA ASN A 7 13.99 -10.57 1.61
C ASN A 7 13.53 -9.59 0.52
N THR A 8 12.56 -9.97 -0.30
CA THR A 8 12.02 -9.10 -1.37
C THR A 8 11.39 -7.84 -0.80
N VAL A 9 10.59 -7.99 0.27
CA VAL A 9 9.98 -6.86 0.97
C VAL A 9 11.05 -5.98 1.60
N ALA A 10 12.05 -6.56 2.29
CA ALA A 10 13.14 -5.80 2.90
C ALA A 10 13.92 -4.98 1.86
N CYS A 11 14.29 -5.60 0.72
CA CYS A 11 14.94 -4.92 -0.38
C CYS A 11 14.15 -3.73 -0.93
N PHE A 12 12.81 -3.81 -0.98
CA PHE A 12 11.97 -2.69 -1.38
C PHE A 12 12.12 -1.48 -0.44
N PHE A 13 12.15 -1.70 0.88
CA PHE A 13 12.39 -0.61 1.83
C PHE A 13 13.79 0.00 1.67
N TYR A 14 14.82 -0.83 1.53
CA TYR A 14 16.21 -0.36 1.40
C TYR A 14 16.43 0.43 0.12
N ALA A 15 15.92 -0.06 -1.02
CA ALA A 15 16.11 0.57 -2.32
C ALA A 15 15.40 1.92 -2.46
N HIS A 16 14.24 2.08 -1.80
CA HIS A 16 13.41 3.27 -1.91
C HIS A 16 13.51 4.23 -0.71
N GLY A 17 14.36 3.92 0.27
CA GLY A 17 14.54 4.78 1.46
C GLY A 17 13.27 4.92 2.29
N ILE A 18 12.44 3.88 2.36
CA ILE A 18 11.19 3.90 3.13
C ILE A 18 11.52 3.62 4.60
N PHE A 19 10.98 4.43 5.50
CA PHE A 19 11.17 4.21 6.93
C PHE A 19 10.56 2.89 7.40
N PHE A 20 11.33 2.08 8.12
CA PHE A 20 10.87 0.77 8.62
C PHE A 20 9.73 0.89 9.63
N ASN A 21 9.56 2.04 10.29
CA ASN A 21 8.47 2.25 11.23
C ASN A 21 7.08 2.11 10.58
N VAL A 22 6.98 2.23 9.25
CA VAL A 22 5.74 2.00 8.49
C VAL A 22 5.19 0.59 8.74
N THR A 23 6.04 -0.43 8.94
CA THR A 23 5.61 -1.81 9.15
C THR A 23 4.88 -2.03 10.49
N LYS A 24 5.00 -1.09 11.43
CA LYS A 24 4.30 -1.14 12.72
C LYS A 24 2.87 -0.61 12.64
N GLY A 25 2.53 0.13 11.59
CA GLY A 25 1.21 0.74 11.43
C GLY A 25 0.16 -0.22 10.85
N PRO A 26 -1.12 -0.06 11.19
CA PRO A 26 -2.20 -0.94 10.70
C PRO A 26 -2.33 -0.91 9.16
N ARG A 27 -2.07 0.24 8.54
CA ARG A 27 -2.14 0.43 7.07
C ARG A 27 -1.19 -0.49 6.30
N PHE A 28 -0.06 -0.86 6.88
CA PHE A 28 0.87 -1.80 6.24
C PHE A 28 0.27 -3.21 6.17
N TYR A 29 -0.31 -3.70 7.27
CA TYR A 29 -0.97 -5.01 7.31
C TYR A 29 -2.22 -5.05 6.44
N GLU A 30 -3.02 -3.98 6.44
CA GLU A 30 -4.18 -3.83 5.54
C GLU A 30 -3.77 -3.93 4.07
N MET A 31 -2.66 -3.29 3.68
CA MET A 31 -2.12 -3.37 2.32
C MET A 31 -1.72 -4.81 1.97
N ILE A 32 -0.94 -5.49 2.82
CA ILE A 32 -0.50 -6.87 2.58
C ILE A 32 -1.71 -7.80 2.48
N TYR A 33 -2.70 -7.65 3.36
CA TYR A 33 -3.93 -8.43 3.32
C TYR A 33 -4.70 -8.21 2.02
N ALA A 34 -4.85 -6.95 1.58
CA ALA A 34 -5.54 -6.63 0.33
C ALA A 34 -4.85 -7.21 -0.91
N VAL A 35 -3.50 -7.20 -0.93
CA VAL A 35 -2.73 -7.79 -2.03
C VAL A 35 -2.87 -9.31 -2.05
N ASN A 36 -2.76 -9.98 -0.89
CA ASN A 36 -2.86 -11.44 -0.79
C ASN A 36 -4.25 -11.97 -1.13
N ASN A 37 -5.31 -11.20 -0.83
CA ASN A 37 -6.70 -11.56 -1.13
C ASN A 37 -7.20 -10.92 -2.43
N GLY A 38 -6.33 -10.27 -3.19
CA GLY A 38 -6.65 -9.69 -4.48
C GLY A 38 -6.92 -10.77 -5.55
N PRO A 39 -7.45 -10.37 -6.72
CA PRO A 39 -7.63 -11.28 -7.84
C PRO A 39 -6.28 -11.88 -8.27
N LYS A 40 -6.29 -13.16 -8.71
CA LYS A 40 -5.09 -13.80 -9.26
C LYS A 40 -4.53 -12.97 -10.42
N GLY A 41 -3.23 -12.72 -10.40
CA GLY A 41 -2.56 -11.87 -11.39
C GLY A 41 -2.77 -10.37 -11.16
N TYR A 42 -3.16 -9.95 -9.95
CA TYR A 42 -3.23 -8.53 -9.60
C TYR A 42 -1.93 -7.79 -9.94
N VAL A 43 -2.07 -6.67 -10.64
CA VAL A 43 -0.97 -5.77 -10.99
C VAL A 43 -1.13 -4.49 -10.17
N PRO A 44 -0.09 -4.07 -9.42
CA PRO A 44 -0.13 -2.82 -8.66
C PRO A 44 -0.47 -1.61 -9.53
N THR A 45 -1.21 -0.65 -8.95
CA THR A 45 -1.54 0.60 -9.63
C THR A 45 -0.32 1.43 -9.96
N LYS A 46 -0.31 2.05 -11.15
CA LYS A 46 0.77 2.92 -11.61
C LYS A 46 0.81 4.25 -10.85
N TYR A 47 2.00 4.86 -10.79
CA TYR A 47 2.28 6.14 -10.12
C TYR A 47 1.21 7.22 -10.36
N GLN A 48 0.85 7.46 -11.63
CA GLN A 48 -0.09 8.53 -11.97
C GLN A 48 -1.46 8.33 -11.33
N ARG A 49 -1.98 7.10 -11.35
CA ARG A 49 -3.29 6.78 -10.77
C ARG A 49 -3.30 6.91 -9.25
N ILE A 50 -2.16 6.59 -8.60
CA ILE A 50 -2.01 6.76 -7.15
C ILE A 50 -2.04 8.25 -6.79
N ARG A 51 -1.29 9.09 -7.51
CA ARG A 51 -1.16 10.52 -7.21
C ARG A 51 -2.42 11.34 -7.53
N THR A 52 -3.25 10.89 -8.47
CA THR A 52 -4.46 11.61 -8.88
C THR A 52 -5.71 10.90 -8.39
N THR A 53 -6.25 9.98 -9.19
CA THR A 53 -7.59 9.40 -8.99
C THR A 53 -7.77 8.75 -7.61
N LEU A 54 -6.78 7.98 -7.14
CA LEU A 54 -6.90 7.31 -5.84
C LEU A 54 -6.75 8.30 -4.67
N LEU A 55 -5.91 9.33 -4.82
CA LEU A 55 -5.77 10.38 -3.82
C LEU A 55 -7.06 11.20 -3.69
N ASP A 56 -7.65 11.58 -4.82
CA ASP A 56 -8.92 12.32 -4.83
C ASP A 56 -10.05 11.49 -4.21
N LYS A 57 -10.10 10.18 -4.52
CA LYS A 57 -11.06 9.27 -3.90
C LYS A 57 -10.88 9.19 -2.38
N GLU A 58 -9.65 9.10 -1.89
CA GLU A 58 -9.40 9.06 -0.44
C GLU A 58 -9.77 10.38 0.24
N ARG A 59 -9.51 11.53 -0.40
CA ARG A 59 -9.96 12.84 0.08
C ARG A 59 -11.49 12.91 0.18
N SER A 60 -12.20 12.52 -0.87
CA SER A 60 -13.66 12.48 -0.86
C SER A 60 -14.21 11.56 0.24
N ARG A 61 -13.58 10.40 0.45
CA ARG A 61 -13.95 9.47 1.53
C ARG A 61 -13.79 10.12 2.91
N ILE A 62 -12.68 10.83 3.14
CA ILE A 62 -12.41 11.52 4.40
C ILE A 62 -13.42 12.67 4.60
N ASN A 63 -13.65 13.48 3.58
CA ASN A 63 -14.62 14.58 3.63
C ASN A 63 -16.03 14.09 3.98
N GLN A 64 -16.49 13.01 3.32
CA GLN A 64 -17.76 12.37 3.63
C GLN A 64 -17.82 11.86 5.07
N ALA A 65 -16.74 11.24 5.57
CA ALA A 65 -16.68 10.75 6.94
C ALA A 65 -16.67 11.88 7.99
N LEU A 66 -16.16 13.06 7.61
CA LEU A 66 -16.12 14.27 8.44
C LEU A 66 -17.36 15.17 8.27
N GLY A 67 -18.22 14.89 7.28
CA GLY A 67 -19.39 15.71 6.97
C GLY A 67 -19.07 17.09 6.40
N VAL A 68 -17.91 17.25 5.75
CA VAL A 68 -17.43 18.51 5.12
C VAL A 68 -17.33 18.40 3.61
#